data_AF-A0A3P8VN34-F1
#
_entry.id   AF-A0A3P8VN34-F1
#
_cell.length_a   1.000
_cell.length_b   1.000
_cell.length_c   1.000
_cell.angle_alpha   90.00
_cell.angle_beta   90.00
_cell.angle_gamma   90.00
#
_symmetry.space_group_name_H-M   'P 1'
#
loop_
_entity.id
_entity.type
_entity.pdbx_description
1 polymer ?
#
loop_
_entity_poly.entity_id
_entity_poly.type
_entity_poly.pdbx_seq_one_letter_code
_entity_poly.pdbx_strand_id
1 'polypeptide(L)'
;MADTRATDETSDNTGGNHSSGDGNPESREVEKIRDLKSVLVTSVLNLEELDVNLYRGTHHWVPRSRRLFGGQIVGQALVAAAKSVGDDVYVHSLHCYFVRAGDPTVAVLYQVDHIRDGRSFMVRSVRAIQHGQPILICQASFHKLQPSPLQHQFTMPMVPPPEDLLTEEQLIHLYLTKPNVPEKLRQFLNQRLANEVPIEIKPIQPQPSLRRPATEPRKLFWVRAQGHIGEGNMKLHCCVAAYISDYAFLDTAMLSLADYKAKFFASLDHSMWFHTTFRSDEWMLYECESPWAANSRGLVQGRMWRRDGVLAVSCSQEGVFRVQPVNHRNKL
;
A
#
# COMPACT_ATOMS: atom_id res chain seq x y z
N MET A 1 71.99 -6.27 -11.50
CA MET A 1 72.61 -5.85 -10.22
C MET A 1 71.50 -5.88 -9.19
N ALA A 2 71.23 -7.07 -8.65
CA ALA A 2 71.78 -7.61 -7.40
C ALA A 2 70.90 -7.15 -6.21
N ASP A 3 69.97 -8.00 -5.77
CA ASP A 3 70.09 -8.93 -4.62
C ASP A 3 69.98 -8.16 -3.29
N THR A 4 69.14 -8.49 -2.30
CA THR A 4 69.07 -9.80 -1.62
C THR A 4 67.87 -9.88 -0.62
N ARG A 5 67.22 -11.07 -0.57
CA ARG A 5 66.72 -11.93 0.56
C ARG A 5 66.22 -11.28 1.88
N ALA A 6 65.03 -11.57 2.43
CA ALA A 6 64.36 -12.83 2.86
C ALA A 6 64.77 -13.34 4.26
N THR A 7 63.77 -13.52 5.17
CA THR A 7 63.50 -14.64 6.13
C THR A 7 62.51 -14.17 7.22
N ASP A 8 61.31 -14.79 7.36
CA ASP A 8 60.95 -15.91 8.29
C ASP A 8 60.90 -15.48 9.77
N GLU A 9 60.03 -15.95 10.67
CA GLU A 9 58.84 -16.80 10.67
C GLU A 9 58.27 -16.75 12.13
N THR A 10 57.08 -17.29 12.34
CA THR A 10 56.53 -17.84 13.60
C THR A 10 55.85 -16.95 14.66
N SER A 11 54.69 -17.49 15.02
CA SER A 11 53.69 -17.18 16.03
C SER A 11 54.16 -17.32 17.48
N ASP A 12 53.56 -16.55 18.40
CA ASP A 12 52.96 -17.18 19.57
C ASP A 12 51.81 -16.38 20.18
N ASN A 13 50.85 -17.13 20.72
CA ASN A 13 49.54 -16.72 21.21
C ASN A 13 49.51 -16.80 22.73
N THR A 14 49.09 -15.76 23.47
CA THR A 14 48.49 -15.91 24.81
C THR A 14 47.66 -14.68 25.24
N GLY A 15 46.34 -14.80 25.17
CA GLY A 15 45.40 -14.70 26.30
C GLY A 15 45.25 -13.41 27.12
N GLY A 16 43.99 -12.91 27.19
CA GLY A 16 43.41 -12.36 28.44
C GLY A 16 42.83 -10.93 28.34
N ASN A 17 41.64 -10.67 27.78
CA ASN A 17 40.28 -10.69 28.34
C ASN A 17 39.74 -9.36 28.92
N HIS A 18 38.50 -9.06 28.49
CA HIS A 18 37.44 -8.22 29.09
C HIS A 18 37.41 -6.68 28.88
N SER A 19 36.47 -6.25 28.02
CA SER A 19 35.35 -5.42 28.48
C SER A 19 34.12 -5.64 27.60
N SER A 20 33.10 -6.24 28.21
CA SER A 20 31.73 -6.42 27.75
C SER A 20 31.05 -5.08 27.47
N GLY A 21 30.61 -4.87 26.23
CA GLY A 21 29.58 -3.89 25.89
C GLY A 21 28.24 -4.59 25.81
N ASP A 22 27.44 -4.48 26.87
CA ASP A 22 26.03 -4.87 26.89
C ASP A 22 25.29 -4.08 25.80
N GLY A 23 25.01 -4.74 24.67
CA GLY A 23 24.07 -4.25 23.69
C GLY A 23 22.67 -4.32 24.30
N ASN A 24 22.05 -3.16 24.54
CA ASN A 24 20.70 -3.02 25.08
C ASN A 24 19.74 -4.03 24.40
N PRO A 25 19.04 -4.91 25.13
CA PRO A 25 18.10 -5.87 24.53
C PRO A 25 17.04 -5.18 23.67
N GLU A 26 16.64 -3.95 23.98
CA GLU A 26 15.73 -3.16 23.14
C GLU A 26 16.33 -2.81 21.77
N SER A 27 17.64 -2.55 21.67
CA SER A 27 18.26 -2.24 20.37
C SER A 27 18.36 -3.47 19.48
N ARG A 28 18.57 -4.65 20.07
CA ARG A 28 18.59 -5.94 19.35
C ARG A 28 17.20 -6.41 18.91
N GLU A 29 16.15 -6.11 19.68
CA GLU A 29 14.77 -6.36 19.25
C GLU A 29 14.34 -5.39 18.14
N VAL A 30 14.70 -4.11 18.24
CA VAL A 30 14.45 -3.13 17.18
C VAL A 30 15.20 -3.47 15.89
N GLU A 31 16.44 -3.98 15.97
CA GLU A 31 17.17 -4.52 14.82
C GLU A 31 16.51 -5.77 14.22
N LYS A 32 16.07 -6.73 15.04
CA LYS A 32 15.34 -7.92 14.56
C LYS A 32 14.00 -7.60 13.89
N ILE A 33 13.28 -6.59 14.37
CA ILE A 33 12.02 -6.12 13.75
C ILE A 33 12.30 -5.45 12.39
N ARG A 34 13.46 -4.80 12.22
CA ARG A 34 13.89 -4.22 10.94
C ARG A 34 14.38 -5.26 9.93
N ASP A 35 14.87 -6.42 10.38
CA ASP A 35 15.44 -7.46 9.52
C ASP A 35 14.38 -8.36 8.83
N LEU A 36 13.11 -8.25 9.23
CA LEU A 36 12.01 -8.92 8.53
C LEU A 36 11.75 -8.21 7.20
N LYS A 37 12.14 -8.85 6.09
CA LYS A 37 11.74 -8.43 4.74
C LYS A 37 10.21 -8.31 4.67
N SER A 38 9.74 -7.23 4.07
CA SER A 38 8.31 -6.95 3.98
C SER A 38 7.54 -8.11 3.35
N VAL A 39 6.53 -8.63 4.07
CA VAL A 39 5.62 -9.70 3.59
C VAL A 39 4.89 -9.27 2.31
N LEU A 40 4.62 -7.97 2.16
CA LEU A 40 4.08 -7.42 0.92
C LEU A 40 4.97 -7.73 -0.28
N VAL A 41 6.28 -7.59 -0.10
CA VAL A 41 7.26 -7.79 -1.18
C VAL A 41 7.48 -9.28 -1.42
N THR A 42 7.74 -10.05 -0.36
CA THR A 42 8.15 -11.46 -0.50
C THR A 42 7.01 -12.38 -0.88
N SER A 43 5.76 -11.98 -0.61
CA SER A 43 4.59 -12.84 -0.79
C SER A 43 3.52 -12.18 -1.64
N VAL A 44 3.00 -11.01 -1.25
CA VAL A 44 1.79 -10.43 -1.87
C VAL A 44 2.05 -9.90 -3.29
N LEU A 45 3.18 -9.24 -3.51
CA LEU A 45 3.56 -8.64 -4.79
C LEU A 45 4.53 -9.51 -5.59
N ASN A 46 4.94 -10.65 -5.04
CA ASN A 46 5.81 -11.57 -5.73
C ASN A 46 5.08 -12.21 -6.92
N LEU A 47 5.71 -12.15 -8.09
CA LEU A 47 5.21 -12.72 -9.33
C LEU A 47 6.21 -13.71 -9.90
N GLU A 48 5.71 -14.90 -10.20
CA GLU A 48 6.41 -15.92 -10.98
C GLU A 48 6.39 -15.52 -12.46
N GLU A 49 7.51 -15.63 -13.14
CA GLU A 49 7.59 -15.43 -14.59
C GLU A 49 7.33 -16.77 -15.28
N LEU A 50 6.34 -16.80 -16.17
CA LEU A 50 5.98 -17.99 -16.94
C LEU A 50 6.60 -17.97 -18.33
N ASP A 51 6.69 -16.77 -18.93
CA ASP A 51 7.30 -16.52 -20.24
C ASP A 51 7.64 -15.02 -20.34
N VAL A 52 8.28 -14.63 -21.44
CA VAL A 52 8.55 -13.23 -21.79
C VAL A 52 7.24 -12.45 -21.73
N ASN A 53 7.18 -11.45 -20.85
CA ASN A 53 6.02 -10.59 -20.64
C ASN A 53 4.76 -11.29 -20.09
N LEU A 54 4.89 -12.50 -19.54
CA LEU A 54 3.79 -13.24 -18.93
C LEU A 54 4.16 -13.68 -17.51
N TYR A 55 3.39 -13.20 -16.55
CA TYR A 55 3.64 -13.45 -15.13
C TYR A 55 2.42 -14.06 -14.43
N ARG A 56 2.63 -14.74 -13.31
CA ARG A 56 1.60 -15.39 -12.49
C ARG A 56 1.70 -14.95 -11.04
N GLY A 57 0.58 -14.48 -10.49
CA GLY A 57 0.39 -14.22 -9.06
C GLY A 57 -0.48 -15.30 -8.43
N THR A 58 -0.02 -15.89 -7.33
CA THR A 58 -0.69 -17.02 -6.65
C THR A 58 -1.07 -16.73 -5.19
N HIS A 59 -0.33 -15.85 -4.51
CA HIS A 59 -0.55 -15.54 -3.10
C HIS A 59 -1.54 -14.39 -2.96
N HIS A 60 -2.82 -14.72 -2.86
CA HIS A 60 -3.88 -13.73 -2.74
C HIS A 60 -4.17 -13.40 -1.28
N TRP A 61 -3.98 -12.15 -0.89
CA TRP A 61 -4.62 -11.63 0.30
C TRP A 61 -6.10 -11.41 -0.05
N VAL A 62 -6.96 -12.22 0.56
CA VAL A 62 -8.39 -12.22 0.28
C VAL A 62 -9.09 -11.45 1.39
N PRO A 63 -9.49 -10.18 1.15
CA PRO A 63 -10.34 -9.47 2.08
C PRO A 63 -11.64 -10.23 2.26
N ARG A 64 -12.31 -9.94 3.37
CA ARG A 64 -13.52 -10.63 3.80
C ARG A 64 -14.68 -10.61 2.80
N SER A 65 -14.64 -9.72 1.82
CA SER A 65 -15.54 -9.70 0.66
C SER A 65 -15.49 -10.98 -0.17
N ARG A 66 -14.53 -11.89 0.08
CA ARG A 66 -14.26 -13.12 -0.69
C ARG A 66 -13.94 -12.83 -2.15
N ARG A 67 -13.39 -11.64 -2.41
CA ARG A 67 -12.91 -11.19 -3.72
C ARG A 67 -11.45 -10.82 -3.58
N LEU A 68 -10.73 -10.87 -4.67
CA LEU A 68 -9.38 -10.30 -4.72
C LEU A 68 -9.41 -8.82 -4.33
N PHE A 69 -8.44 -8.41 -3.53
CA PHE A 69 -8.23 -7.00 -3.19
C PHE A 69 -7.73 -6.22 -4.42
N GLY A 70 -8.36 -5.09 -4.73
CA GLY A 70 -8.01 -4.29 -5.90
C GLY A 70 -6.56 -3.82 -5.88
N GLY A 71 -6.11 -3.29 -4.74
CA GLY A 71 -4.72 -2.86 -4.54
C GLY A 71 -3.70 -3.96 -4.81
N GLN A 72 -4.00 -5.23 -4.49
CA GLN A 72 -3.12 -6.32 -4.84
C GLN A 72 -3.01 -6.51 -6.36
N ILE A 73 -4.12 -6.48 -7.08
CA ILE A 73 -4.11 -6.68 -8.54
C ILE A 73 -3.39 -5.50 -9.21
N VAL A 74 -3.63 -4.26 -8.76
CA VAL A 74 -2.93 -3.07 -9.28
C VAL A 74 -1.44 -3.12 -8.98
N GLY A 75 -1.06 -3.45 -7.73
CA GLY A 75 0.34 -3.58 -7.33
C GLY A 75 1.08 -4.65 -8.13
N GLN A 76 0.49 -5.83 -8.29
CA GLN A 76 1.05 -6.92 -9.10
C GLN A 76 1.12 -6.54 -10.59
N ALA A 77 0.09 -5.88 -11.15
CA ALA A 77 0.14 -5.39 -12.53
C ALA A 77 1.29 -4.39 -12.73
N LEU A 78 1.54 -3.52 -11.75
CA LEU A 78 2.67 -2.60 -11.80
C LEU A 78 4.01 -3.32 -11.67
N VAL A 79 4.11 -4.37 -10.85
CA VAL A 79 5.31 -5.24 -10.79
C VAL A 79 5.60 -5.85 -12.17
N ALA A 80 4.59 -6.42 -12.82
CA ALA A 80 4.74 -7.00 -14.15
C ALA A 80 5.22 -5.97 -15.18
N ALA A 81 4.62 -4.78 -15.19
CA ALA A 81 5.06 -3.68 -16.05
C ALA A 81 6.51 -3.25 -15.73
N ALA A 82 6.85 -3.09 -14.45
CA ALA A 82 8.16 -2.62 -14.00
C ALA A 82 9.31 -3.60 -14.28
N LYS A 83 9.03 -4.91 -14.29
CA LYS A 83 9.97 -5.97 -14.72
C LYS A 83 10.28 -5.92 -16.22
N SER A 84 9.38 -5.34 -17.03
CA SER A 84 9.50 -5.27 -18.49
C SER A 84 10.21 -4.02 -19.03
N VAL A 85 10.78 -3.20 -18.15
CA VAL A 85 11.50 -1.95 -18.49
C VAL A 85 12.88 -1.92 -17.84
N GLY A 86 13.82 -1.19 -18.45
CA GLY A 86 15.18 -1.03 -17.94
C GLY A 86 15.26 -0.37 -16.56
N ASP A 87 16.38 -0.50 -15.86
CA ASP A 87 16.55 -0.01 -14.48
C ASP A 87 16.70 1.50 -14.36
N ASP A 88 16.99 2.19 -15.47
CA ASP A 88 17.15 3.65 -15.57
C ASP A 88 15.82 4.41 -15.78
N VAL A 89 14.68 3.70 -15.73
CA VAL A 89 13.34 4.28 -15.87
C VAL A 89 12.45 3.97 -14.67
N TYR A 90 11.62 4.94 -14.32
CA TYR A 90 10.75 4.88 -13.15
C TYR A 90 9.31 5.14 -13.57
N VAL A 91 8.37 4.44 -12.94
CA VAL A 91 6.94 4.71 -13.16
C VAL A 91 6.64 6.14 -12.72
N HIS A 92 5.91 6.88 -13.55
CA HIS A 92 5.40 8.21 -13.19
C HIS A 92 3.87 8.27 -13.22
N SER A 93 3.20 7.32 -13.89
CA SER A 93 1.75 7.18 -13.78
C SER A 93 1.27 5.76 -14.09
N LEU A 94 0.10 5.43 -13.56
CA LEU A 94 -0.70 4.30 -13.99
C LEU A 94 -2.19 4.67 -14.03
N HIS A 95 -2.93 3.99 -14.89
CA HIS A 95 -4.37 4.09 -15.03
C HIS A 95 -4.93 2.69 -15.26
N CYS A 96 -5.93 2.30 -14.49
CA CYS A 96 -6.54 0.99 -14.66
C CYS A 96 -8.06 1.00 -14.47
N TYR A 97 -8.72 0.05 -15.12
CA TYR A 97 -10.14 -0.26 -14.91
C TYR A 97 -10.28 -1.67 -14.34
N PHE A 98 -11.08 -1.78 -13.28
CA PHE A 98 -11.54 -3.05 -12.74
C PHE A 98 -12.72 -3.55 -13.58
N VAL A 99 -12.47 -4.57 -14.40
CA VAL A 99 -13.45 -5.05 -15.39
C VAL A 99 -14.36 -6.11 -14.78
N ARG A 100 -13.83 -6.98 -13.92
CA ARG A 100 -14.56 -8.10 -13.30
C ARG A 100 -14.08 -8.35 -11.88
N ALA A 101 -14.93 -8.95 -11.06
CA ALA A 101 -14.53 -9.43 -9.75
C ALA A 101 -13.56 -10.60 -9.90
N GLY A 102 -12.42 -10.55 -9.21
CA GLY A 102 -11.45 -11.63 -9.20
C GLY A 102 -11.86 -12.79 -8.28
N ASP A 103 -11.60 -14.01 -8.74
CA ASP A 103 -11.77 -15.25 -7.97
C ASP A 103 -10.54 -15.48 -7.08
N PRO A 104 -10.67 -15.51 -5.75
CA PRO A 104 -9.53 -15.72 -4.85
C PRO A 104 -8.93 -17.13 -4.89
N THR A 105 -9.63 -18.11 -5.48
CA THR A 105 -9.21 -19.51 -5.55
C THR A 105 -8.36 -19.83 -6.78
N VAL A 106 -8.21 -18.86 -7.69
CA VAL A 106 -7.55 -19.04 -8.99
C VAL A 106 -6.41 -18.04 -9.11
N ALA A 107 -5.26 -18.49 -9.61
CA ALA A 107 -4.13 -17.60 -9.87
C ALA A 107 -4.49 -16.53 -10.90
N VAL A 108 -3.85 -15.36 -10.80
CA VAL A 108 -4.01 -14.26 -11.78
C VAL A 108 -2.82 -14.27 -12.73
N LEU A 109 -3.10 -14.27 -14.04
CA LEU A 109 -2.08 -14.09 -15.07
C LEU A 109 -1.97 -12.62 -15.43
N TYR A 110 -0.75 -12.09 -15.49
CA TYR A 110 -0.45 -10.73 -15.90
C TYR A 110 0.30 -10.76 -17.23
N GLN A 111 -0.37 -10.39 -18.30
CA GLN A 111 0.21 -10.28 -19.63
C GLN A 111 0.58 -8.82 -19.92
N VAL A 112 1.82 -8.58 -20.32
CA VAL A 112 2.36 -7.24 -20.59
C VAL A 112 2.57 -7.05 -22.10
N ASP A 113 1.99 -5.97 -22.63
CA ASP A 113 2.20 -5.52 -24.00
C ASP A 113 3.08 -4.25 -24.00
N HIS A 114 4.13 -4.25 -24.81
CA HIS A 114 5.04 -3.10 -24.97
C HIS A 114 4.44 -2.13 -25.98
N ILE A 115 3.75 -1.11 -25.48
CA ILE A 115 3.03 -0.15 -26.34
C ILE A 115 3.99 0.83 -27.01
N ARG A 116 5.00 1.29 -26.26
CA ARG A 116 6.02 2.22 -26.78
C ARG A 116 7.30 2.15 -25.98
N ASP A 117 8.43 2.14 -26.67
CA ASP A 117 9.75 2.46 -26.11
C ASP A 117 10.32 3.71 -26.80
N GLY A 118 10.05 4.87 -26.20
CA GLY A 118 10.58 6.14 -26.66
C GLY A 118 11.94 6.47 -26.02
N ARG A 119 12.53 7.59 -26.44
CA ARG A 119 13.82 8.06 -25.90
C ARG A 119 13.78 8.31 -24.38
N SER A 120 12.72 8.94 -23.90
CA SER A 120 12.57 9.31 -22.48
C SER A 120 11.41 8.61 -21.79
N PHE A 121 10.46 8.05 -22.54
CA PHE A 121 9.20 7.53 -22.02
C PHE A 121 8.87 6.16 -22.59
N MET A 122 8.44 5.25 -21.72
CA MET A 122 8.05 3.89 -22.06
C MET A 122 6.63 3.64 -21.57
N VAL A 123 5.81 3.01 -22.41
CA VAL A 123 4.42 2.69 -22.08
C VAL A 123 4.23 1.19 -22.12
N ARG A 124 3.64 0.66 -21.05
CA ARG A 124 3.25 -0.75 -20.92
C ARG A 124 1.75 -0.84 -20.73
N SER A 125 1.13 -1.80 -21.39
CA SER A 125 -0.26 -2.20 -21.14
C SER A 125 -0.25 -3.56 -20.46
N VAL A 126 -0.95 -3.71 -19.35
CA VAL A 126 -1.02 -4.94 -18.58
C VAL A 126 -2.47 -5.40 -18.49
N ARG A 127 -2.69 -6.67 -18.81
CA ARG A 127 -3.98 -7.35 -18.61
C ARG A 127 -3.82 -8.36 -17.48
N ALA A 128 -4.58 -8.19 -16.41
CA ALA A 128 -4.74 -9.22 -15.39
C ALA A 128 -5.89 -10.14 -15.79
N ILE A 129 -5.65 -11.44 -15.90
CA ILE A 129 -6.55 -12.41 -16.54
C ILE A 129 -6.83 -13.57 -15.59
N GLN A 130 -8.11 -13.93 -15.48
CA GLN A 130 -8.59 -15.17 -14.87
C GLN A 130 -9.64 -15.80 -15.78
N HIS A 131 -9.68 -17.14 -15.86
CA HIS A 131 -10.62 -17.88 -16.72
C HIS A 131 -10.62 -17.38 -18.18
N GLY A 132 -9.46 -16.96 -18.70
CA GLY A 132 -9.32 -16.41 -20.05
C GLY A 132 -9.95 -15.04 -20.26
N GLN A 133 -10.39 -14.35 -19.20
CA GLN A 133 -11.04 -13.04 -19.26
C GLN A 133 -10.27 -11.99 -18.45
N PRO A 134 -10.11 -10.75 -18.94
CA PRO A 134 -9.54 -9.68 -18.16
C PRO A 134 -10.39 -9.35 -16.93
N ILE A 135 -9.75 -9.32 -15.76
CA ILE A 135 -10.32 -8.79 -14.51
C ILE A 135 -9.85 -7.36 -14.23
N LEU A 136 -8.66 -7.00 -14.74
CA LEU A 136 -8.09 -5.65 -14.73
C LEU A 136 -7.45 -5.36 -16.08
N ILE A 137 -7.62 -4.15 -16.59
CA ILE A 137 -6.79 -3.58 -17.65
C ILE A 137 -6.04 -2.38 -17.05
N CYS A 138 -4.74 -2.30 -17.27
CA CYS A 138 -3.88 -1.28 -16.70
C CYS A 138 -2.92 -0.74 -17.77
N GLN A 139 -2.70 0.57 -17.80
CA GLN A 139 -1.62 1.19 -18.55
C GLN A 139 -0.68 1.87 -17.56
N ALA A 140 0.61 1.62 -17.69
CA ALA A 140 1.65 2.24 -16.88
C ALA A 140 2.65 2.95 -17.78
N SER A 141 3.02 4.17 -17.40
CA SER A 141 3.99 5.00 -18.10
C SER A 141 5.22 5.22 -17.22
N PHE A 142 6.38 5.00 -17.83
CA PHE A 142 7.69 5.10 -17.21
C PHE A 142 8.51 6.19 -17.88
N HIS A 143 9.40 6.81 -17.12
CA HIS A 143 10.19 7.95 -17.56
C HIS A 143 11.63 7.85 -17.04
N LYS A 144 12.59 8.28 -17.86
CA LYS A 144 13.98 8.52 -17.43
C LYS A 144 14.05 9.85 -16.70
N LEU A 145 14.55 9.86 -15.46
CA LEU A 145 14.64 11.10 -14.67
C LEU A 145 15.45 12.18 -15.41
N GLN A 146 14.93 13.40 -15.40
CA GLN A 146 15.51 14.54 -16.08
C GLN A 146 15.39 15.81 -15.20
N PRO A 147 16.44 16.64 -15.11
CA PRO A 147 16.35 17.91 -14.39
C PRO A 147 15.31 18.84 -14.99
N SER A 148 14.60 19.57 -14.13
CA SER A 148 13.63 20.60 -14.53
C SER A 148 13.67 21.77 -13.54
N PRO A 149 13.66 23.02 -14.02
CA PRO A 149 13.49 24.20 -13.17
C PRO A 149 12.04 24.40 -12.72
N LEU A 150 11.06 23.76 -13.38
CA LEU A 150 9.65 23.85 -13.01
C LEU A 150 9.37 22.88 -11.86
N GLN A 151 9.24 23.41 -10.65
CA GLN A 151 8.97 22.64 -9.44
C GLN A 151 8.00 23.40 -8.53
N HIS A 152 6.89 22.75 -8.17
CA HIS A 152 5.96 23.23 -7.16
C HIS A 152 5.14 22.03 -6.66
N GLN A 153 4.54 22.17 -5.48
CA GLN A 153 3.57 21.24 -4.94
C GLN A 153 2.62 21.99 -4.01
N PHE A 154 1.52 21.35 -3.62
CA PHE A 154 0.71 21.83 -2.50
C PHE A 154 1.46 21.68 -1.18
N THR A 155 0.99 22.36 -0.14
CA THR A 155 1.50 22.22 1.22
C THR A 155 0.81 21.03 1.91
N MET A 156 1.59 20.16 2.54
CA MET A 156 1.05 19.07 3.35
C MET A 156 0.21 19.64 4.51
N PRO A 157 -0.97 19.07 4.80
CA PRO A 157 -1.79 19.53 5.92
C PRO A 157 -1.12 19.25 7.28
N MET A 158 -1.32 20.16 8.22
CA MET A 158 -0.84 20.02 9.61
C MET A 158 -1.65 18.95 10.34
N VAL A 159 -0.97 17.89 10.79
CA VAL A 159 -1.56 16.78 11.55
C VAL A 159 -0.61 16.35 12.67
N PRO A 160 -1.11 15.68 13.73
CA PRO A 160 -0.23 15.06 14.72
C PRO A 160 0.75 14.08 14.06
N PRO A 161 2.00 14.01 14.55
CA PRO A 161 2.97 13.04 14.05
C PRO A 161 2.51 11.60 14.37
N PRO A 162 3.00 10.60 13.61
CA PRO A 162 2.56 9.23 13.79
C PRO A 162 2.89 8.67 15.18
N GLU A 163 3.91 9.18 15.87
CA GLU A 163 4.28 8.74 17.22
C GLU A 163 3.21 9.06 18.28
N ASP A 164 2.42 10.12 18.09
CA ASP A 164 1.37 10.55 19.02
C ASP A 164 0.05 9.80 18.81
N LEU A 165 0.01 8.93 17.80
CA LEU A 165 -1.22 8.27 17.36
C LEU A 165 -1.14 6.75 17.58
N LEU A 166 -2.29 6.20 17.94
CA LEU A 166 -2.47 4.76 18.07
C LEU A 166 -2.74 4.14 16.69
N THR A 167 -2.26 2.91 16.50
CA THR A 167 -2.63 2.10 15.33
C THR A 167 -4.11 1.72 15.38
N GLU A 168 -4.70 1.38 14.24
CA GLU A 168 -6.07 0.84 14.22
C GLU A 168 -6.22 -0.39 15.15
N GLU A 169 -5.21 -1.24 15.19
CA GLU A 169 -5.17 -2.42 16.08
C GLU A 169 -5.22 -2.01 17.56
N GLN A 170 -4.34 -1.10 17.98
CA GLN A 170 -4.31 -0.58 19.36
C GLN A 170 -5.62 0.11 19.74
N LEU A 171 -6.21 0.87 18.81
CA LEU A 171 -7.51 1.48 19.00
C LEU A 171 -8.58 0.41 19.22
N ILE A 172 -8.63 -0.63 18.38
CA ILE A 172 -9.61 -1.70 18.52
C ILE A 172 -9.46 -2.39 19.88
N HIS A 173 -8.24 -2.74 20.31
CA HIS A 173 -8.00 -3.29 21.64
C HIS A 173 -8.51 -2.37 22.75
N LEU A 174 -8.18 -1.08 22.69
CA LEU A 174 -8.66 -0.09 23.65
C LEU A 174 -10.20 -0.04 23.69
N TYR A 175 -10.88 -0.09 22.53
CA TYR A 175 -12.34 -0.13 22.48
C TYR A 175 -12.93 -1.39 23.12
N LEU A 176 -12.30 -2.56 22.91
CA LEU A 176 -12.74 -3.82 23.48
C LEU A 176 -12.63 -3.87 25.01
N THR A 177 -11.76 -3.06 25.62
CA THR A 177 -11.66 -2.94 27.09
C THR A 177 -12.81 -2.15 27.72
N LYS A 178 -13.57 -1.36 26.94
CA LYS A 178 -14.64 -0.53 27.49
C LYS A 178 -15.78 -1.40 28.04
N PRO A 179 -16.42 -1.00 29.17
CA PRO A 179 -17.63 -1.66 29.62
C PRO A 179 -18.74 -1.47 28.59
N ASN A 180 -19.63 -2.47 28.46
CA ASN A 180 -20.84 -2.41 27.62
C ASN A 180 -20.63 -2.27 26.10
N VAL A 181 -19.52 -2.76 25.54
CA VAL A 181 -19.37 -2.90 24.08
C VAL A 181 -20.45 -3.85 23.54
N PRO A 182 -21.33 -3.42 22.62
CA PRO A 182 -22.35 -4.29 22.04
C PRO A 182 -21.73 -5.53 21.39
N GLU A 183 -22.32 -6.70 21.60
CA GLU A 183 -21.75 -7.98 21.13
C GLU A 183 -21.48 -7.99 19.61
N LYS A 184 -22.37 -7.37 18.81
CA LYS A 184 -22.16 -7.22 17.36
C LYS A 184 -20.95 -6.37 17.01
N LEU A 185 -20.69 -5.31 17.80
CA LEU A 185 -19.51 -4.46 17.62
C LEU A 185 -18.25 -5.22 18.03
N ARG A 186 -18.30 -5.93 19.15
CA ARG A 186 -17.21 -6.79 19.63
C ARG A 186 -16.82 -7.83 18.59
N GLN A 187 -17.81 -8.55 18.03
CA GLN A 187 -17.59 -9.52 16.96
C GLN A 187 -16.96 -8.86 15.73
N PHE A 188 -17.51 -7.71 15.29
CA PHE A 188 -16.95 -6.98 14.16
C PHE A 188 -15.49 -6.57 14.38
N LEU A 189 -15.17 -6.06 15.56
CA LEU A 189 -13.83 -5.61 15.93
C LEU A 189 -12.82 -6.76 16.04
N ASN A 190 -13.17 -7.84 16.74
CA ASN A 190 -12.34 -9.05 16.82
C ASN A 190 -12.06 -9.63 15.43
N GLN A 191 -13.04 -9.58 14.54
CA GLN A 191 -12.86 -10.04 13.16
C GLN A 191 -12.00 -9.09 12.33
N ARG A 192 -11.93 -7.79 12.67
CA ARG A 192 -10.96 -6.88 12.05
C ARG A 192 -9.54 -7.19 12.52
N LEU A 193 -9.34 -7.45 13.82
CA LEU A 193 -8.04 -7.85 14.38
C LEU A 193 -7.52 -9.15 13.75
N ALA A 194 -8.41 -10.12 13.50
CA ALA A 194 -8.05 -11.38 12.87
C ALA A 194 -7.65 -11.25 11.38
N ASN A 195 -7.92 -10.11 10.74
CA ASN A 195 -7.48 -9.86 9.36
C ASN A 195 -6.11 -9.19 9.40
N GLU A 196 -5.06 -10.01 9.40
CA GLU A 196 -3.70 -9.50 9.23
C GLU A 196 -3.58 -8.85 7.85
N VAL A 197 -3.26 -7.55 7.83
CA VAL A 197 -2.96 -6.79 6.62
C VAL A 197 -1.52 -6.35 6.77
N PRO A 198 -0.67 -6.52 5.74
CA PRO A 198 0.75 -6.22 5.85
C PRO A 198 1.08 -4.71 5.76
N ILE A 199 0.19 -3.87 6.26
CA ILE A 199 0.35 -2.42 6.38
C ILE A 199 -0.08 -1.97 7.78
N GLU A 200 0.53 -0.92 8.29
CA GLU A 200 0.10 -0.26 9.52
C GLU A 200 -0.64 1.02 9.18
N ILE A 201 -1.73 1.30 9.91
CA ILE A 201 -2.54 2.51 9.76
C ILE A 201 -2.72 3.18 11.12
N LYS A 202 -2.47 4.49 11.17
CA LYS A 202 -2.78 5.35 12.31
C LYS A 202 -3.74 6.47 11.87
N PRO A 203 -5.03 6.37 12.18
CA PRO A 203 -6.01 7.38 11.79
C PRO A 203 -5.78 8.70 12.56
N ILE A 204 -5.87 9.84 11.88
CA ILE A 204 -5.78 11.16 12.54
C ILE A 204 -7.01 11.43 13.42
N GLN A 205 -8.20 11.01 12.95
CA GLN A 205 -9.47 11.17 13.66
C GLN A 205 -10.17 9.80 13.76
N PRO A 206 -9.85 8.98 14.78
CA PRO A 206 -10.42 7.65 14.92
C PRO A 206 -11.90 7.73 15.27
N GLN A 207 -12.75 7.05 14.48
CA GLN A 207 -14.17 6.90 14.78
C GLN A 207 -14.51 5.41 15.03
N PRO A 208 -14.78 5.02 16.29
CA PRO A 208 -14.93 3.60 16.67
C PRO A 208 -16.32 3.00 16.46
N SER A 209 -17.22 3.75 15.86
CA SER A 209 -18.63 3.43 15.90
C SER A 209 -19.07 2.63 14.67
N LEU A 210 -19.90 1.60 14.89
CA LEU A 210 -20.71 0.97 13.84
C LEU A 210 -21.64 1.98 13.15
N ARG A 211 -21.96 3.08 13.84
CA ARG A 211 -22.75 4.21 13.34
C ARG A 211 -21.87 5.44 13.29
N ARG A 212 -21.52 5.89 12.10
CA ARG A 212 -20.71 7.09 11.92
C ARG A 212 -21.65 8.28 11.77
N PRO A 213 -21.50 9.37 12.54
CA PRO A 213 -22.18 10.61 12.19
C PRO A 213 -21.71 11.05 10.80
N ALA A 214 -22.57 11.73 10.05
CA ALA A 214 -22.20 12.30 8.77
C ALA A 214 -21.12 13.35 9.02
N THR A 215 -20.03 13.25 8.26
CA THR A 215 -18.90 14.18 8.33
C THR A 215 -18.57 14.65 6.93
N GLU A 216 -17.76 15.70 6.84
CA GLU A 216 -17.13 16.05 5.56
C GLU A 216 -16.45 14.79 5.00
N PRO A 217 -16.60 14.47 3.71
CA PRO A 217 -16.06 13.24 3.15
C PRO A 217 -14.57 13.39 2.87
N ARG A 218 -13.82 13.61 3.96
CA ARG A 218 -12.39 13.79 4.01
C ARG A 218 -11.85 13.02 5.21
N LYS A 219 -10.76 12.28 5.00
CA LYS A 219 -10.05 11.60 6.07
C LYS A 219 -8.56 11.59 5.82
N LEU A 220 -7.81 11.59 6.91
CA LEU A 220 -6.37 11.57 6.92
C LEU A 220 -5.91 10.44 7.83
N PHE A 221 -4.87 9.72 7.41
CA PHE A 221 -4.24 8.70 8.23
C PHE A 221 -2.78 8.51 7.82
N TRP A 222 -1.93 8.21 8.80
CA TRP A 222 -0.59 7.72 8.50
C TRP A 222 -0.66 6.26 8.09
N VAL A 223 0.11 5.90 7.07
CA VAL A 223 0.20 4.53 6.56
C VAL A 223 1.65 4.18 6.21
N ARG A 224 2.01 2.92 6.41
CA ARG A 224 3.26 2.33 5.89
C ARG A 224 3.10 0.84 5.68
N ALA A 225 3.92 0.25 4.82
CA ALA A 225 4.12 -1.19 4.74
C ALA A 225 4.83 -1.71 5.99
N GLN A 226 4.46 -2.91 6.41
CA GLN A 226 5.18 -3.62 7.47
C GLN A 226 6.46 -4.25 6.92
N GLY A 227 7.51 -4.25 7.74
CA GLY A 227 8.83 -4.80 7.40
C GLY A 227 9.65 -3.91 6.47
N HIS A 228 10.91 -4.29 6.25
CA HIS A 228 11.84 -3.51 5.45
C HIS A 228 11.78 -3.88 3.97
N ILE A 229 11.78 -2.87 3.09
CA ILE A 229 11.79 -3.03 1.64
C ILE A 229 13.20 -2.77 1.06
N GLY A 230 13.91 -1.78 1.61
CA GLY A 230 15.24 -1.37 1.16
C GLY A 230 15.24 -0.13 0.28
N GLU A 231 16.25 0.74 0.45
CA GLU A 231 16.30 2.10 -0.13
C GLU A 231 16.52 2.14 -1.65
N GLY A 232 17.14 1.10 -2.22
CA GLY A 232 17.59 1.10 -3.62
C GLY A 232 16.52 0.75 -4.65
N ASN A 233 15.32 0.34 -4.24
CA ASN A 233 14.32 -0.21 -5.18
C ASN A 233 13.06 0.66 -5.27
N MET A 234 13.20 1.84 -5.90
CA MET A 234 12.09 2.77 -6.09
C MET A 234 10.90 2.16 -6.86
N LYS A 235 11.17 1.33 -7.88
CA LYS A 235 10.11 0.61 -8.62
C LYS A 235 9.25 -0.22 -7.66
N LEU A 236 9.88 -0.92 -6.72
CA LEU A 236 9.18 -1.72 -5.72
C LEU A 236 8.41 -0.86 -4.72
N HIS A 237 8.97 0.25 -4.25
CA HIS A 237 8.22 1.22 -3.43
C HIS A 237 6.97 1.72 -4.14
N CYS A 238 7.04 2.06 -5.43
CA CYS A 238 5.87 2.43 -6.22
C CYS A 238 4.83 1.30 -6.33
N CYS A 239 5.27 0.04 -6.49
CA CYS A 239 4.36 -1.12 -6.48
C CYS A 239 3.66 -1.31 -5.14
N VAL A 240 4.37 -1.09 -4.03
CA VAL A 240 3.79 -1.14 -2.68
C VAL A 240 2.86 0.04 -2.43
N ALA A 241 3.18 1.25 -2.91
CA ALA A 241 2.26 2.38 -2.84
C ALA A 241 0.99 2.13 -3.66
N ALA A 242 1.10 1.46 -4.81
CA ALA A 242 -0.06 1.04 -5.58
C ALA A 242 -0.97 0.09 -4.80
N TYR A 243 -0.39 -0.87 -4.06
CA TYR A 243 -1.15 -1.70 -3.12
C TYR A 243 -1.84 -0.86 -2.03
N ILE A 244 -1.09 0.02 -1.36
CA ILE A 244 -1.58 0.84 -0.24
C ILE A 244 -2.71 1.78 -0.70
N SER A 245 -2.61 2.34 -1.90
CA SER A 245 -3.50 3.39 -2.39
C SER A 245 -4.97 2.98 -2.55
N ASP A 246 -5.25 1.69 -2.75
CA ASP A 246 -6.64 1.20 -2.79
C ASP A 246 -7.14 0.79 -1.40
N TYR A 247 -6.29 0.85 -0.37
CA TYR A 247 -6.67 0.49 1.00
C TYR A 247 -7.33 1.69 1.71
N ALA A 248 -8.54 1.46 2.24
CA ALA A 248 -9.32 2.48 2.94
C ALA A 248 -9.43 3.80 2.14
N PHE A 249 -9.55 3.72 0.81
CA PHE A 249 -9.64 4.91 -0.04
C PHE A 249 -11.09 5.20 -0.45
N LEU A 250 -11.72 4.24 -1.13
CA LEU A 250 -13.06 4.41 -1.71
C LEU A 250 -14.15 4.70 -0.67
N ASP A 251 -14.03 4.17 0.54
CA ASP A 251 -15.02 4.38 1.62
C ASP A 251 -15.08 5.85 2.10
N THR A 252 -14.13 6.70 1.70
CA THR A 252 -14.17 8.16 1.93
C THR A 252 -15.47 8.79 1.40
N ALA A 253 -15.96 8.34 0.24
CA ALA A 253 -17.19 8.85 -0.36
C ALA A 253 -18.46 8.56 0.47
N MET A 254 -18.38 7.65 1.45
CA MET A 254 -19.51 7.29 2.31
C MET A 254 -19.52 8.05 3.64
N LEU A 255 -18.48 8.82 3.97
CA LEU A 255 -18.36 9.49 5.27
C LEU A 255 -19.44 10.57 5.48
N SER A 256 -20.01 11.11 4.40
CA SER A 256 -21.12 12.07 4.44
C SER A 256 -22.48 11.41 4.70
N LEU A 257 -22.56 10.08 4.81
CA LEU A 257 -23.82 9.34 4.86
C LEU A 257 -23.95 8.51 6.16
N ALA A 258 -24.58 9.09 7.18
CA ALA A 258 -24.69 8.51 8.52
C ALA A 258 -25.62 7.29 8.64
N ASP A 259 -26.81 7.39 8.03
CA ASP A 259 -27.93 6.47 8.29
C ASP A 259 -28.05 5.35 7.26
N TYR A 260 -27.04 5.20 6.40
CA TYR A 260 -27.01 4.17 5.38
C TYR A 260 -25.74 3.33 5.52
N LYS A 261 -25.84 2.09 5.08
CA LYS A 261 -24.70 1.20 4.89
C LYS A 261 -24.61 0.79 3.43
N ALA A 262 -23.41 0.52 2.96
CA ALA A 262 -23.23 -0.10 1.66
C ALA A 262 -23.82 -1.51 1.70
N LYS A 263 -24.79 -1.77 0.82
CA LYS A 263 -25.20 -3.11 0.42
C LYS A 263 -24.16 -3.71 -0.54
N PHE A 264 -23.61 -2.87 -1.41
CA PHE A 264 -22.58 -3.23 -2.36
C PHE A 264 -21.76 -1.97 -2.69
N PHE A 265 -20.45 -2.12 -2.76
CA PHE A 265 -19.59 -1.13 -3.37
C PHE A 265 -18.39 -1.83 -4.02
N ALA A 266 -17.85 -1.24 -5.07
CA ALA A 266 -16.67 -1.76 -5.78
C ALA A 266 -15.96 -0.62 -6.51
N SER A 267 -14.65 -0.74 -6.67
CA SER A 267 -13.83 0.16 -7.49
C SER A 267 -14.19 -0.05 -8.97
N LEU A 268 -14.30 1.04 -9.73
CA LEU A 268 -14.50 1.02 -11.19
C LEU A 268 -13.17 1.22 -11.91
N ASP A 269 -12.42 2.23 -11.46
CA ASP A 269 -11.08 2.53 -11.94
C ASP A 269 -10.13 2.81 -10.77
N HIS A 270 -8.86 3.03 -11.09
CA HIS A 270 -7.87 3.61 -10.19
C HIS A 270 -6.75 4.23 -11.01
N SER A 271 -6.31 5.42 -10.63
CA SER A 271 -5.24 6.15 -11.31
C SER A 271 -4.27 6.70 -10.29
N MET A 272 -2.98 6.66 -10.60
CA MET A 272 -1.93 7.20 -9.76
C MET A 272 -0.89 7.95 -10.56
N TRP A 273 -0.30 8.96 -9.93
CA TRP A 273 0.86 9.71 -10.43
C TRP A 273 1.93 9.75 -9.35
N PHE A 274 3.15 9.35 -9.72
CA PHE A 274 4.31 9.28 -8.84
C PHE A 274 5.22 10.45 -9.16
N HIS A 275 5.41 11.34 -8.19
CA HIS A 275 6.01 12.67 -8.43
C HIS A 275 7.48 12.73 -8.05
N THR A 276 7.89 11.94 -7.06
CA THR A 276 9.24 11.98 -6.51
C THR A 276 9.61 10.63 -5.88
N THR A 277 10.82 10.53 -5.34
CA THR A 277 11.25 9.38 -4.55
C THR A 277 10.63 9.39 -3.16
N PHE A 278 10.30 8.21 -2.66
CA PHE A 278 9.77 8.00 -1.32
C PHE A 278 9.98 6.54 -0.88
N ARG A 279 9.66 6.26 0.37
CA ARG A 279 9.75 4.94 0.98
C ARG A 279 8.41 4.51 1.54
N SER A 280 7.82 3.50 0.92
CA SER A 280 6.54 2.94 1.37
C SER A 280 6.63 2.13 2.66
N ASP A 281 7.84 1.82 3.15
CA ASP A 281 8.10 1.24 4.48
C ASP A 281 8.34 2.31 5.57
N GLU A 282 8.29 3.59 5.20
CA GLU A 282 8.26 4.72 6.13
C GLU A 282 6.84 5.29 6.25
N TRP A 283 6.57 6.02 7.34
CA TRP A 283 5.28 6.66 7.54
C TRP A 283 5.02 7.72 6.46
N MET A 284 3.96 7.50 5.69
CA MET A 284 3.41 8.45 4.73
C MET A 284 2.03 8.90 5.19
N LEU A 285 1.75 10.20 5.12
CA LEU A 285 0.40 10.69 5.38
C LEU A 285 -0.43 10.48 4.12
N TYR A 286 -1.52 9.74 4.23
CA TYR A 286 -2.50 9.62 3.16
C TYR A 286 -3.69 10.55 3.46
N GLU A 287 -3.80 11.60 2.66
CA GLU A 287 -4.95 12.49 2.64
C GLU A 287 -5.94 12.03 1.56
N CYS A 288 -7.18 11.74 1.96
CA CYS A 288 -8.24 11.29 1.09
C CYS A 288 -9.45 12.22 1.18
N GLU A 289 -10.04 12.59 0.05
CA GLU A 289 -11.27 13.39 -0.03
C GLU A 289 -12.21 12.87 -1.12
N SER A 290 -13.51 13.10 -0.98
CA SER A 290 -14.51 12.82 -2.01
C SER A 290 -15.19 14.11 -2.44
N PRO A 291 -14.77 14.70 -3.57
CA PRO A 291 -15.36 15.96 -4.05
C PRO A 291 -16.77 15.77 -4.61
N TRP A 292 -17.17 14.54 -4.95
CA TRP A 292 -18.45 14.28 -5.59
C TRP A 292 -18.93 12.83 -5.37
N ALA A 293 -20.22 12.67 -5.07
CA ALA A 293 -20.92 11.40 -5.10
C ALA A 293 -22.39 11.59 -5.48
N ALA A 294 -22.82 10.98 -6.57
CA ALA A 294 -24.22 10.91 -6.98
C ALA A 294 -24.43 9.77 -7.98
N ASN A 295 -25.68 9.51 -8.37
CA ASN A 295 -26.02 8.50 -9.39
C ASN A 295 -25.40 7.13 -9.12
N SER A 296 -25.36 6.76 -7.84
CA SER A 296 -24.78 5.51 -7.35
C SER A 296 -23.29 5.31 -7.65
N ARG A 297 -22.56 6.43 -7.75
CA ARG A 297 -21.10 6.50 -7.87
C ARG A 297 -20.53 7.53 -6.90
N GLY A 298 -19.24 7.43 -6.63
CA GLY A 298 -18.49 8.39 -5.83
C GLY A 298 -17.06 8.46 -6.31
N LEU A 299 -16.57 9.69 -6.49
CA LEU A 299 -15.19 10.00 -6.83
C LEU A 299 -14.42 10.26 -5.55
N VAL A 300 -13.26 9.63 -5.40
CA VAL A 300 -12.29 9.90 -4.34
C VAL A 300 -10.95 10.33 -4.94
N GLN A 301 -10.30 11.27 -4.27
CA GLN A 301 -8.99 11.80 -4.61
C GLN A 301 -8.06 11.67 -3.41
N GLY A 302 -6.81 11.36 -3.69
CA GLY A 302 -5.83 10.99 -2.67
C GLY A 302 -4.48 11.67 -2.89
N ARG A 303 -3.79 12.01 -1.80
CA ARG A 303 -2.42 12.53 -1.80
C ARG A 303 -1.60 11.81 -0.73
N MET A 304 -0.50 11.18 -1.13
CA MET A 304 0.44 10.56 -0.20
C MET A 304 1.65 11.47 -0.02
N TRP A 305 1.88 11.88 1.22
CA TRP A 305 2.92 12.82 1.61
C TRP A 305 4.00 12.08 2.39
N ARG A 306 5.27 12.39 2.09
CA ARG A 306 6.38 12.05 2.97
C ARG A 306 6.26 12.84 4.26
N ARG A 307 6.88 12.32 5.32
CA ARG A 307 6.90 12.97 6.65
C ARG A 307 7.47 14.39 6.62
N ASP A 308 8.37 14.70 5.70
CA ASP A 308 8.99 16.02 5.52
C ASP A 308 8.13 17.00 4.71
N GLY A 309 6.89 16.64 4.34
CA GLY A 309 5.97 17.51 3.62
C GLY A 309 6.00 17.36 2.10
N VAL A 310 6.87 16.52 1.55
CA VAL A 310 6.98 16.33 0.09
C VAL A 310 5.81 15.48 -0.43
N LEU A 311 5.13 15.97 -1.47
CA LEU A 311 4.05 15.23 -2.14
C LEU A 311 4.64 14.12 -3.02
N ALA A 312 4.51 12.87 -2.59
CA ALA A 312 5.11 11.74 -3.28
C ALA A 312 4.19 11.15 -4.35
N VAL A 313 2.91 11.00 -4.05
CA VAL A 313 1.94 10.34 -4.93
C VAL A 313 0.60 11.06 -4.91
N SER A 314 -0.06 11.16 -6.06
CA SER A 314 -1.48 11.52 -6.17
C SER A 314 -2.30 10.36 -6.72
N CYS A 315 -3.53 10.22 -6.26
CA CYS A 315 -4.43 9.13 -6.62
C CYS A 315 -5.83 9.66 -6.96
N SER A 316 -6.54 8.95 -7.83
CA SER A 316 -7.96 9.19 -8.12
C SER A 316 -8.66 7.87 -8.43
N GLN A 317 -9.88 7.71 -7.93
CA GLN A 317 -10.68 6.50 -8.11
C GLN A 317 -12.17 6.82 -8.05
N GLU A 318 -12.93 6.33 -9.01
CA GLU A 318 -14.39 6.26 -8.95
C GLU A 318 -14.80 4.84 -8.54
N GLY A 319 -15.81 4.76 -7.67
CA GLY A 319 -16.44 3.49 -7.33
C GLY A 319 -17.94 3.54 -7.45
N VAL A 320 -18.52 2.36 -7.59
CA VAL A 320 -19.96 2.14 -7.56
C VAL A 320 -20.42 1.95 -6.13
N PHE A 321 -21.54 2.58 -5.76
CA PHE A 321 -22.16 2.44 -4.45
C PHE A 321 -23.61 2.02 -4.60
N ARG A 322 -24.05 1.05 -3.79
CA ARG A 322 -25.46 0.71 -3.60
C ARG A 322 -25.70 0.70 -2.11
N VAL A 323 -26.48 1.66 -1.64
CA VAL A 323 -26.70 1.90 -0.21
C VAL A 323 -28.09 1.45 0.20
N GLN A 324 -28.25 1.14 1.49
CA GLN A 324 -29.54 0.84 2.08
C GLN A 324 -29.63 1.46 3.49
N PRO A 325 -30.83 1.88 3.93
CA PRO A 325 -31.01 2.41 5.28
C PRO A 325 -30.56 1.42 6.35
N VAL A 326 -30.00 1.93 7.44
CA VAL A 326 -29.72 1.14 8.64
C VAL A 326 -31.03 1.03 9.43
N ASN A 327 -31.80 -0.06 9.23
CA ASN A 327 -33.08 -0.24 9.93
C ASN A 327 -32.94 -0.12 11.46
N HIS A 328 -33.58 0.91 12.01
CA HIS A 328 -33.78 1.07 13.44
C HIS A 328 -35.02 0.27 13.84
N ARG A 329 -34.85 -0.98 14.28
CA ARG A 329 -35.91 -1.58 15.11
C ARG A 329 -35.87 -0.86 16.46
N ASN A 330 -36.66 0.20 16.59
CA ASN A 330 -37.14 0.64 17.91
C ASN A 330 -37.93 -0.53 18.47
N LYS A 331 -37.31 -1.30 19.37
CA LYS A 331 -38.09 -2.10 20.33
C LYS A 331 -38.64 -1.08 21.33
N LEU A 332 -39.80 -0.52 20.99
CA LEU A 332 -40.75 0.00 21.97
C LEU A 332 -41.33 -1.18 22.74
#